data_AF-A0A960EGQ7-F1
#
_entry.id   AF-A0A960EGQ7-F1
#
_cell.length_a   1.000
_cell.length_b   1.000
_cell.length_c   1.000
_cell.angle_alpha   90.00
_cell.angle_beta   90.00
_cell.angle_gamma   90.00
#
_symmetry.space_group_name_H-M   'P 1'
#
loop_
_entity.id
_entity.type
_entity.pdbx_description
1 polymer ?
#
loop_
_entity_poly.entity_id
_entity_poly.type
_entity_poly.pdbx_seq_one_letter_code
_entity_poly.pdbx_strand_id
1 'polypeptide(L)'
;AAMSKGEQRANRAERMALDLAEAVVLRDRVGEVFDAVVVDESERGVEVQIADPAVLVRLSAHRVDPGDTVTVRLEAVDVDQRTVTFQRIG
;
A
#
# COMPACT_ATOMS: atom_id res chain seq x y z
N ALA A 1 -26.43 -13.70 -9.85
CA ALA A 1 -25.57 -13.18 -10.95
C ALA A 1 -25.51 -11.65 -10.99
N ALA A 2 -26.62 -10.91 -10.90
CA ALA A 2 -26.60 -9.44 -10.85
C ALA A 2 -25.98 -8.89 -9.55
N MET A 3 -26.34 -9.44 -8.40
CA MET A 3 -25.80 -9.05 -7.07
C MET A 3 -24.26 -9.12 -7.04
N SER A 4 -23.69 -10.28 -7.42
CA SER A 4 -22.23 -10.46 -7.44
C SER A 4 -21.48 -9.48 -8.35
N LYS A 5 -22.05 -9.08 -9.51
CA LYS A 5 -21.43 -8.06 -10.38
C LYS A 5 -21.52 -6.66 -9.77
N GLY A 6 -22.58 -6.36 -9.03
CA GLY A 6 -22.74 -5.11 -8.28
C GLY A 6 -21.70 -5.01 -7.16
N GLU A 7 -21.58 -6.05 -6.35
CA GLU A 7 -20.61 -6.15 -5.26
C GLU A 7 -19.16 -5.99 -5.76
N GLN A 8 -18.80 -6.67 -6.86
CA GLN A 8 -17.46 -6.53 -7.45
C GLN A 8 -17.14 -5.10 -7.89
N ARG A 9 -18.14 -4.37 -8.41
CA ARG A 9 -17.97 -2.97 -8.81
C ARG A 9 -17.83 -2.04 -7.61
N ALA A 10 -18.64 -2.26 -6.57
CA ALA A 10 -18.57 -1.51 -5.32
C ALA A 10 -17.19 -1.69 -4.66
N ASN A 11 -16.76 -2.93 -4.47
CA ASN A 11 -15.45 -3.25 -3.87
C ASN A 11 -14.29 -2.64 -4.67
N ARG A 12 -14.40 -2.58 -6.00
CA ARG A 12 -13.38 -1.93 -6.83
C ARG A 12 -13.37 -0.41 -6.62
N ALA A 13 -14.54 0.22 -6.55
CA ALA A 13 -14.64 1.66 -6.33
C ALA A 13 -14.11 2.07 -4.94
N GLU A 14 -14.39 1.26 -3.91
CA GLU A 14 -13.87 1.47 -2.57
C GLU A 14 -12.34 1.39 -2.53
N ARG A 15 -11.74 0.35 -3.13
CA ARG A 15 -10.28 0.24 -3.25
C ARG A 15 -9.68 1.44 -3.98
N MET A 16 -10.28 1.82 -5.10
CA MET A 16 -9.87 2.99 -5.88
C MET A 16 -9.91 4.31 -5.09
N ALA A 17 -10.85 4.46 -4.15
CA ALA A 17 -10.94 5.63 -3.29
C ALA A 17 -9.87 5.61 -2.19
N LEU A 18 -9.60 4.43 -1.64
CA LEU A 18 -8.52 4.23 -0.66
C LEU A 18 -7.15 4.51 -1.28
N ASP A 19 -6.86 3.93 -2.44
CA ASP A 19 -5.60 4.13 -3.16
C ASP A 19 -5.34 5.63 -3.44
N LEU A 20 -6.40 6.38 -3.78
CA LEU A 20 -6.30 7.82 -3.99
C LEU A 20 -6.00 8.57 -2.69
N ALA A 21 -6.69 8.23 -1.60
CA ALA A 21 -6.46 8.85 -0.30
C ALA A 21 -5.02 8.64 0.16
N GLU A 22 -4.49 7.41 0.04
CA GLU A 22 -3.12 7.06 0.38
C GLU A 22 -2.11 7.83 -0.47
N ALA A 23 -2.31 7.91 -1.79
CA ALA A 23 -1.46 8.71 -2.67
C ALA A 23 -1.47 10.20 -2.29
N VAL A 24 -2.64 10.79 -2.02
CA VAL A 24 -2.75 12.20 -1.61
C VAL A 24 -2.06 12.48 -0.27
N VAL A 25 -2.16 11.55 0.68
CA VAL A 25 -1.51 11.64 2.00
C VAL A 25 0.02 11.58 1.87
N LEU A 26 0.53 10.78 0.93
CA LEU A 26 1.98 10.56 0.76
C LEU A 26 2.66 11.53 -0.22
N ARG A 27 1.91 12.31 -1.00
CA ARG A 27 2.42 13.09 -2.15
C ARG A 27 3.60 14.01 -1.85
N ASP A 28 3.66 14.59 -0.65
CA ASP A 28 4.70 15.54 -0.25
C ASP A 28 5.85 14.89 0.55
N ARG A 29 5.88 13.55 0.61
CA ARG A 29 6.79 12.77 1.48
C ARG A 29 7.79 11.89 0.72
N VAL A 30 7.91 12.08 -0.60
CA VAL A 30 8.83 11.28 -1.44
C VAL A 30 10.27 11.42 -0.94
N GLY A 31 10.96 10.29 -0.81
CA GLY A 31 12.32 10.17 -0.27
C GLY A 31 12.39 9.93 1.23
N GLU A 32 11.29 10.15 1.98
CA GLU A 32 11.20 9.83 3.40
C GLU A 32 11.24 8.32 3.66
N VAL A 33 11.65 7.98 4.88
CA VAL A 33 11.79 6.61 5.37
C VAL A 33 10.77 6.38 6.48
N PHE A 34 10.15 5.21 6.46
CA PHE A 34 9.06 4.84 7.33
C PHE A 34 9.34 3.48 7.96
N ASP A 35 8.97 3.33 9.22
CA ASP A 35 8.78 2.02 9.82
C ASP A 35 7.40 1.49 9.44
N ALA A 36 7.36 0.23 9.03
CA ALA A 36 6.15 -0.45 8.65
C ALA A 36 6.13 -1.88 9.21
N VAL A 37 4.92 -2.39 9.44
CA VAL A 37 4.71 -3.77 9.90
C VAL A 37 4.08 -4.57 8.78
N VAL A 38 4.62 -5.75 8.49
CA VAL A 38 4.03 -6.68 7.53
C VAL A 38 2.71 -7.21 8.10
N VAL A 39 1.63 -6.99 7.37
CA VAL A 39 0.28 -7.42 7.78
C VAL A 39 -0.20 -8.64 7.01
N ASP A 40 0.26 -8.82 5.78
CA ASP A 40 -0.11 -9.96 4.94
C ASP A 40 0.97 -10.28 3.90
N GLU A 41 0.99 -11.53 3.47
CA GLU A 41 1.85 -12.09 2.44
C GLU A 41 0.99 -12.73 1.35
N SER A 42 1.31 -12.46 0.08
CA SER A 42 0.65 -13.12 -1.04
C SER A 42 1.62 -13.34 -2.20
N GLU A 43 1.18 -14.12 -3.20
CA GLU A 43 1.92 -14.27 -4.48
C GLU A 43 2.17 -12.93 -5.19
N ARG A 44 1.41 -11.87 -4.85
CA ARG A 44 1.53 -10.54 -5.46
C ARG A 44 2.50 -9.62 -4.71
N GLY A 45 3.16 -10.13 -3.68
CA GLY A 45 4.02 -9.36 -2.79
C GLY A 45 3.44 -9.26 -1.38
N VAL A 46 4.01 -8.35 -0.62
CA VAL A 46 3.79 -8.20 0.82
C VAL A 46 3.02 -6.91 1.06
N GLU A 47 2.02 -6.97 1.93
CA GLU A 47 1.26 -5.81 2.37
C GLU A 47 1.80 -5.36 3.73
N VAL A 48 2.13 -4.08 3.86
CA VAL A 48 2.60 -3.48 5.11
C VAL A 48 1.74 -2.30 5.52
N GLN A 49 1.64 -2.10 6.83
CA GLN A 49 1.03 -0.94 7.43
C GLN A 49 2.09 0.04 7.90
N ILE A 50 2.03 1.28 7.42
CA ILE A 50 2.76 2.41 7.97
C ILE A 50 1.91 3.00 9.09
N ALA A 51 2.51 3.32 10.24
CA ALA A 51 1.78 3.85 11.38
C ALA A 51 1.50 5.37 11.26
N ASP A 52 2.46 6.11 10.71
CA ASP A 52 2.36 7.56 10.50
C ASP A 52 2.91 7.97 9.11
N PRO A 53 2.04 8.14 8.09
CA PRO A 53 0.59 8.17 8.19
C PRO A 53 0.00 6.74 8.21
N ALA A 54 -1.21 6.58 8.72
CA ALA A 54 -1.91 5.29 8.76
C ALA A 54 -2.34 4.85 7.35
N VAL A 55 -1.42 4.23 6.59
CA VAL A 55 -1.63 3.79 5.20
C VAL A 55 -1.23 2.32 5.02
N LEU A 56 -1.93 1.62 4.13
CA LEU A 56 -1.60 0.24 3.75
C LEU A 56 -0.96 0.25 2.37
N VAL A 57 0.22 -0.33 2.25
CA VAL A 57 0.97 -0.30 0.98
C VAL A 57 1.48 -1.68 0.62
N ARG A 58 1.53 -1.94 -0.68
CA ARG A 58 2.10 -3.17 -1.22
C ARG A 58 3.53 -2.93 -1.64
N LEU A 59 4.40 -3.87 -1.31
CA LEU A 59 5.80 -3.87 -1.70
C LEU A 59 6.20 -5.23 -2.25
N SER A 60 7.18 -5.20 -3.14
CA SER A 60 7.91 -6.41 -3.55
C SER A 60 9.02 -6.66 -2.52
N ALA A 61 8.73 -7.46 -1.50
CA ALA A 61 9.70 -7.99 -0.56
C ALA A 61 9.66 -9.52 -0.53
N HIS A 62 10.79 -10.11 -0.16
CA HIS A 62 10.95 -11.53 0.05
C HIS A 62 11.54 -11.75 1.44
N ARG A 63 11.35 -12.95 2.01
CA ARG A 63 11.89 -13.33 3.33
C ARG A 63 11.41 -12.38 4.44
N VAL A 64 10.09 -12.18 4.50
CA VAL A 64 9.41 -11.45 5.57
C VAL A 64 8.12 -12.19 5.86
N ASP A 65 7.74 -12.26 7.13
CA ASP A 65 6.52 -12.91 7.60
C ASP A 65 5.57 -11.85 8.21
N PRO A 66 4.24 -12.10 8.23
CA PRO A 66 3.31 -11.26 8.98
C PRO A 66 3.74 -11.04 10.43
N GLY A 67 3.76 -9.78 10.86
CA GLY A 67 4.27 -9.34 12.15
C GLY A 67 5.69 -8.78 12.12
N ASP A 68 6.45 -9.00 11.04
CA ASP A 68 7.78 -8.45 10.89
C ASP A 68 7.75 -6.92 10.76
N THR A 69 8.70 -6.26 11.43
CA THR A 69 8.96 -4.83 11.21
C THR A 69 9.96 -4.67 10.07
N VAL A 70 9.63 -3.81 9.11
CA VAL A 70 10.48 -3.46 7.97
C VAL A 70 10.61 -1.95 7.87
N THR A 71 11.76 -1.51 7.37
CA THR A 71 11.98 -0.11 7.04
C THR A 71 11.85 0.07 5.53
N VAL A 72 11.03 1.04 5.13
CA VAL A 72 10.73 1.30 3.72
C VAL A 72 10.96 2.77 3.38
N ARG A 73 11.42 3.04 2.15
CA ARG A 73 11.55 4.39 1.60
C ARG A 73 10.47 4.60 0.56
N LEU A 74 9.79 5.75 0.60
CA LEU A 74 8.88 6.16 -0.46
C LEU A 74 9.67 6.67 -1.67
N GLU A 75 9.60 5.96 -2.79
CA GLU A 75 10.35 6.29 -4.01
C GLU A 75 9.56 7.20 -4.96
N ALA A 76 8.25 6.96 -5.08
CA ALA A 76 7.39 7.71 -5.99
C ALA A 76 5.93 7.69 -5.55
N VAL A 77 5.21 8.76 -5.90
CA VAL A 77 3.75 8.89 -5.77
C VAL A 77 3.21 9.45 -7.07
N ASP A 78 2.19 8.80 -7.64
CA ASP A 78 1.38 9.32 -8.74
C ASP A 78 -0.08 9.36 -8.28
N VAL A 79 -0.58 10.58 -8.02
CA VAL A 79 -1.94 10.81 -7.53
C VAL A 79 -2.99 10.53 -8.62
N ASP A 80 -2.69 10.82 -9.88
CA ASP A 80 -3.62 10.63 -10.99
C ASP A 80 -3.81 9.14 -11.30
N GLN A 81 -2.73 8.37 -11.22
CA GLN A 81 -2.77 6.91 -11.34
C GLN A 81 -3.19 6.22 -10.04
N ARG A 82 -3.11 6.92 -8.89
CA ARG A 82 -3.35 6.41 -7.53
C ARG A 82 -2.36 5.29 -7.19
N THR A 83 -1.09 5.55 -7.46
CA THR A 83 -0.02 4.58 -7.21
C THR A 83 1.04 5.18 -6.30
N VAL A 84 1.58 4.35 -5.43
CA VAL A 84 2.69 4.66 -4.54
C VAL A 84 3.72 3.55 -4.67
N THR A 85 5.00 3.92 -4.72
CA THR A 85 6.10 2.96 -4.85
C THR A 85 6.99 3.05 -3.64
N PHE A 86 7.13 1.93 -2.94
CA PHE A 86 8.02 1.80 -1.79
C PHE A 86 9.12 0.79 -2.08
N GLN A 87 10.30 1.07 -1.55
CA GLN A 87 11.42 0.15 -1.53
C GLN A 87 11.77 -0.21 -0.08
N ARG A 88 11.90 -1.51 0.21
CA ARG A 88 12.50 -1.95 1.47
C ARG A 88 13.98 -1.57 1.50
N ILE A 89 14.43 -0.97 2.60
CA ILE A 89 15.83 -0.65 2.82
C ILE A 89 16.39 -1.46 4.00
N GLY A 90 17.62 -1.96 3.85
CA GLY A 90 18.25 -2.91 4.78
C GLY A 90 18.09 -4.37 4.34
#